data_AF-R7HWT7-F1
#
_entry.id   AF-R7HWT7-F1
#
_cell.length_a   1.000
_cell.length_b   1.000
_cell.length_c   1.000
_cell.angle_alpha   90.00
_cell.angle_beta   90.00
_cell.angle_gamma   90.00
#
_symmetry.space_group_name_H-M   'P 1'
#
loop_
_entity.id
_entity.type
_entity.pdbx_description
1 polymer ?
#
loop_
_entity_poly.entity_id
_entity_poly.type
_entity_poly.pdbx_seq_one_letter_code
_entity_poly.pdbx_strand_id
1 'polypeptide(L)'
;MTNQEARQIVQNFPNWNMDDQWLSDAEMKELVKVLDNALENIIEIKKHKITLSDLENYMKFEDECVKKNFTLKSLLEAREKQIAKKPILKSGTEVIHVDREKGPNELTKSKYQDWTCPTCGCFVGQRYNSTQLTHDQRKHKFCSECGQRIDWSEKGGSR
;
A
#
# COMPACT_ATOMS: atom_id res chain seq x y z
N MET A 1 -37.13 -17.89 -4.57
CA MET A 1 -37.47 -16.71 -3.76
C MET A 1 -36.48 -15.61 -4.10
N THR A 2 -36.96 -14.51 -4.66
CA THR A 2 -36.14 -13.34 -5.00
C THR A 2 -35.92 -12.45 -3.77
N ASN A 3 -34.89 -11.59 -3.80
CA ASN A 3 -34.64 -10.65 -2.70
C ASN A 3 -35.83 -9.70 -2.47
N GLN A 4 -36.55 -9.35 -3.54
CA GLN A 4 -37.73 -8.48 -3.48
C GLN A 4 -38.94 -9.20 -2.85
N GLU A 5 -39.15 -10.47 -3.18
CA GLU A 5 -40.17 -11.31 -2.53
C GLU A 5 -39.91 -11.45 -1.02
N ALA A 6 -38.65 -11.65 -0.60
CA ALA A 6 -38.29 -11.77 0.80
C ALA A 6 -38.57 -10.49 1.60
N ARG A 7 -38.27 -9.30 1.04
CA ARG A 7 -38.59 -8.01 1.69
C ARG A 7 -40.08 -7.77 1.79
N GLN A 8 -40.84 -8.10 0.75
CA GLN A 8 -42.30 -7.98 0.75
C GLN A 8 -42.93 -8.81 1.87
N ILE A 9 -42.40 -10.01 2.11
CA ILE A 9 -42.84 -10.90 3.20
C ILE A 9 -42.58 -10.23 4.57
N VAL A 10 -41.36 -9.75 4.82
CA VAL A 10 -40.98 -9.11 6.08
C VAL A 10 -41.81 -7.85 6.37
N GLN A 11 -42.08 -7.03 5.34
CA GLN A 11 -42.90 -5.82 5.49
C GLN A 11 -44.36 -6.11 5.85
N ASN A 12 -44.85 -7.30 5.51
CA ASN A 12 -46.20 -7.73 5.84
C ASN A 12 -46.32 -8.36 7.23
N PHE A 13 -45.22 -8.61 7.94
CA PHE A 13 -45.24 -9.23 9.28
C PHE A 13 -46.10 -8.50 10.31
N PRO A 14 -46.17 -7.15 10.35
CA PRO A 14 -47.05 -6.45 11.29
C PRO A 14 -48.53 -6.75 11.06
N ASN A 15 -48.92 -7.02 9.81
CA ASN A 15 -50.29 -7.37 9.45
C ASN A 15 -50.62 -8.84 9.75
N TRP A 16 -49.61 -9.66 10.04
CA TRP A 16 -49.75 -11.07 10.42
C TRP A 16 -49.61 -11.28 11.92
N ASN A 17 -49.53 -10.21 12.70
CA ASN A 17 -49.59 -10.22 14.17
C ASN A 17 -51.01 -10.56 14.63
N MET A 18 -51.50 -11.74 14.22
CA MET A 18 -52.87 -12.19 14.41
C MET A 18 -52.99 -12.83 15.79
N ASP A 19 -53.96 -12.32 16.52
CA ASP A 19 -54.62 -12.88 17.70
C ASP A 19 -53.85 -12.92 19.04
N ASP A 20 -52.55 -13.25 19.07
CA ASP A 20 -51.84 -13.41 20.37
C ASP A 20 -51.10 -12.16 20.88
N GLN A 21 -50.95 -11.11 20.06
CA GLN A 21 -50.23 -9.84 20.36
C GLN A 21 -48.94 -10.03 21.18
N TRP A 22 -48.10 -11.02 20.81
CA TRP A 22 -46.84 -11.32 21.52
C TRP A 22 -45.86 -10.14 21.57
N LEU A 23 -46.03 -9.18 20.66
CA LEU A 23 -45.29 -7.92 20.62
C LEU A 23 -46.28 -6.77 20.42
N SER A 24 -45.98 -5.63 21.04
CA SER A 24 -46.69 -4.39 20.74
C SER A 24 -46.41 -3.95 19.29
N ASP A 25 -47.32 -3.16 18.72
CA ASP A 25 -47.14 -2.60 17.37
C ASP A 25 -45.83 -1.84 17.20
N ALA A 26 -45.33 -1.22 18.28
CA ALA A 26 -44.05 -0.52 18.28
C ALA A 26 -42.87 -1.49 18.18
N GLU A 27 -42.86 -2.55 18.99
CA GLU A 27 -41.81 -3.59 18.96
C GLU A 27 -41.82 -4.36 17.65
N MET A 28 -43.00 -4.64 17.09
CA MET A 28 -43.15 -5.30 15.79
C MET A 28 -42.58 -4.45 14.66
N LYS A 29 -42.82 -3.12 14.68
CA LYS A 29 -42.23 -2.18 13.71
C LYS A 29 -40.71 -2.12 13.83
N GLU A 30 -40.16 -2.12 15.04
CA GLU A 30 -38.70 -2.15 15.25
C GLU A 30 -38.09 -3.46 14.73
N LEU A 31 -38.72 -4.61 15.00
CA LEU A 31 -38.25 -5.90 14.50
C LEU A 31 -38.23 -5.97 12.97
N VAL A 32 -39.27 -5.46 12.32
CA VAL A 32 -39.33 -5.35 10.85
C VAL A 32 -38.22 -4.46 10.31
N LYS A 33 -37.92 -3.33 10.94
CA LYS A 33 -36.79 -2.46 10.53
C LYS A 33 -35.46 -3.18 10.63
N VAL A 34 -35.21 -3.91 11.73
CA VAL A 34 -33.96 -4.67 11.93
C VAL A 34 -33.82 -5.76 10.85
N LEU A 35 -34.90 -6.49 10.58
CA LEU A 35 -34.91 -7.52 9.53
C LEU A 35 -34.69 -6.93 8.13
N ASP A 36 -35.33 -5.81 7.82
CA ASP A 36 -35.19 -5.17 6.51
C ASP A 36 -33.76 -4.67 6.28
N ASN A 37 -33.14 -4.06 7.30
CA ASN A 37 -31.73 -3.66 7.26
C ASN A 37 -30.78 -4.86 7.12
N ALA A 38 -31.01 -5.95 7.87
CA ALA A 38 -30.22 -7.16 7.73
C ALA A 38 -30.32 -7.77 6.32
N LEU A 39 -31.52 -7.76 5.71
CA LEU A 39 -31.72 -8.20 4.34
C LEU A 39 -30.98 -7.31 3.34
N GLU A 40 -31.03 -5.98 3.48
CA GLU A 40 -30.28 -5.06 2.63
C GLU A 40 -28.77 -5.34 2.64
N ASN A 41 -28.20 -5.53 3.83
CA ASN A 41 -26.77 -5.86 3.97
C ASN A 41 -26.42 -7.19 3.28
N ILE A 42 -27.26 -8.23 3.41
CA ILE A 42 -27.06 -9.52 2.74
C ILE A 42 -27.13 -9.38 1.22
N ILE A 43 -28.05 -8.55 0.71
CA ILE A 43 -28.18 -8.27 -0.73
C ILE A 43 -26.90 -7.61 -1.25
N GLU A 44 -26.35 -6.65 -0.51
CA GLU A 44 -25.12 -5.95 -0.87
C GLU A 44 -23.90 -6.88 -0.85
N ILE A 45 -23.74 -7.69 0.20
CA ILE A 45 -22.70 -8.73 0.29
C ILE A 45 -22.77 -9.67 -0.93
N LYS A 46 -23.97 -10.14 -1.28
CA LYS A 46 -24.20 -10.98 -2.47
C LYS A 46 -23.88 -10.25 -3.77
N LYS A 47 -24.22 -8.97 -3.90
CA LYS A 47 -23.91 -8.15 -5.08
C LYS A 47 -22.40 -8.04 -5.30
N HIS A 48 -21.63 -7.94 -4.22
CA HIS A 48 -20.17 -7.93 -4.25
C HIS A 48 -19.54 -9.33 -4.35
N LYS A 49 -20.35 -10.40 -4.42
CA LYS A 49 -19.91 -11.79 -4.44
C LYS A 49 -18.99 -12.15 -3.27
N ILE A 50 -19.16 -11.46 -2.15
CA ILE A 50 -18.38 -11.68 -0.93
C ILE A 50 -18.91 -12.96 -0.27
N THR A 51 -18.01 -13.90 0.02
CA THR A 51 -18.34 -15.10 0.78
C THR A 51 -18.16 -14.86 2.28
N LEU A 52 -18.75 -15.71 3.12
CA LEU A 52 -18.51 -15.67 4.57
C LEU A 52 -17.02 -15.81 4.91
N SER A 53 -16.29 -16.64 4.15
CA SER A 53 -14.84 -16.78 4.28
C SER A 53 -14.10 -15.46 4.02
N ASP A 54 -14.54 -14.67 3.04
CA ASP A 54 -13.94 -13.37 2.74
C ASP A 54 -14.14 -12.38 3.89
N LEU A 55 -15.30 -12.38 4.54
CA LEU A 55 -15.58 -11.56 5.73
C LEU A 55 -14.71 -11.98 6.92
N GLU A 56 -14.57 -13.28 7.17
CA GLU A 56 -13.68 -13.79 8.23
C GLU A 56 -12.22 -13.41 7.99
N ASN A 57 -11.77 -13.51 6.75
CA ASN A 57 -10.41 -13.11 6.38
C ASN A 57 -10.21 -11.59 6.53
N TYR A 58 -11.23 -10.80 6.19
CA TYR A 58 -11.21 -9.35 6.38
C TYR A 58 -11.13 -8.97 7.86
N MET A 59 -11.95 -9.57 8.74
CA MET A 59 -11.88 -9.33 10.18
C MET A 59 -10.50 -9.69 10.76
N LYS A 60 -9.94 -10.85 10.39
CA LYS A 60 -8.58 -11.25 10.80
C LYS A 60 -7.53 -10.25 10.32
N PHE A 61 -7.66 -9.76 9.10
CA PHE A 61 -6.77 -8.74 8.54
C PHE A 61 -6.86 -7.41 9.30
N GLU A 62 -8.07 -6.94 9.61
CA GLU A 62 -8.27 -5.72 10.40
C GLU A 62 -7.67 -5.86 11.80
N ASP A 63 -7.93 -6.97 12.49
CA ASP A 63 -7.37 -7.25 13.81
C ASP A 63 -5.84 -7.24 13.78
N GLU A 64 -5.23 -7.85 12.76
CA GLU A 64 -3.78 -7.80 12.56
C GLU A 64 -3.25 -6.39 12.29
N CYS A 65 -3.96 -5.60 11.50
CA CYS A 65 -3.60 -4.21 11.22
C CYS A 65 -3.63 -3.38 12.50
N VAL A 66 -4.70 -3.49 13.29
CA VAL A 66 -4.84 -2.80 14.58
C VAL A 66 -3.74 -3.25 15.54
N LYS A 67 -3.52 -4.57 15.68
CA LYS A 67 -2.48 -5.13 16.57
C LYS A 67 -1.07 -4.65 16.23
N LYS A 68 -0.78 -4.46 14.94
CA LYS A 68 0.53 -3.97 14.46
C LYS A 68 0.58 -2.44 14.31
N ASN A 69 -0.46 -1.72 14.72
CA ASN A 69 -0.61 -0.27 14.55
C ASN A 69 -0.49 0.19 13.08
N PHE A 70 -0.87 -0.66 12.13
CA PHE A 70 -0.97 -0.27 10.73
C PHE A 70 -2.24 0.55 10.51
N THR A 71 -2.06 1.73 9.91
CA THR A 71 -3.17 2.55 9.42
C THR A 71 -3.37 2.32 7.93
N LEU A 72 -4.57 2.54 7.41
CA LEU A 72 -4.82 2.50 5.96
C LEU A 72 -3.84 3.41 5.19
N LYS A 73 -3.54 4.59 5.74
CA LYS A 73 -2.53 5.51 5.21
C LYS A 73 -1.16 4.84 5.08
N SER A 74 -0.70 4.15 6.12
CA SER A 74 0.60 3.45 6.10
C SER A 74 0.65 2.33 5.06
N LEU A 75 -0.46 1.61 4.84
CA LEU A 75 -0.56 0.57 3.82
C LEU A 75 -0.51 1.16 2.40
N LEU A 76 -1.19 2.27 2.18
CA LEU A 76 -1.15 2.99 0.91
C LEU A 76 0.26 3.51 0.61
N GLU A 77 0.93 4.13 1.59
CA GLU A 77 2.32 4.59 1.45
C GLU A 77 3.29 3.43 1.17
N ALA A 78 3.14 2.30 1.86
CA ALA A 78 3.95 1.11 1.60
C ALA A 78 3.73 0.56 0.19
N ARG A 79 2.48 0.53 -0.29
CA ARG A 79 2.13 0.12 -1.65
C ARG A 79 2.76 1.04 -2.70
N GLU A 80 2.69 2.35 -2.50
CA GLU A 80 3.31 3.34 -3.39
C GLU A 80 4.83 3.16 -3.49
N LYS A 81 5.49 2.89 -2.36
CA LYS A 81 6.93 2.62 -2.31
C LYS A 81 7.35 1.35 -3.04
N GLN A 82 6.44 0.39 -3.22
CA GLN A 82 6.69 -0.82 -4.01
C GLN A 82 6.65 -0.57 -5.53
N ILE A 83 6.04 0.53 -5.99
CA ILE A 83 6.07 0.93 -7.40
C ILE A 83 7.51 1.39 -7.73
N ALA A 84 8.18 0.69 -8.62
CA ALA A 84 9.59 0.96 -8.93
C ALA A 84 9.76 2.33 -9.59
N LYS A 85 10.70 3.15 -9.09
CA LYS A 85 11.04 4.46 -9.64
C LYS A 85 12.51 4.52 -10.03
N LYS A 86 12.82 5.23 -11.12
CA LYS A 86 14.22 5.37 -11.58
C LYS A 86 15.01 6.28 -10.63
N PRO A 87 16.28 5.95 -10.35
CA PRO A 87 17.13 6.78 -9.51
C PRO A 87 17.56 8.06 -10.25
N ILE A 88 17.95 9.09 -9.48
CA ILE A 88 18.38 10.39 -10.00
C ILE A 88 19.89 10.49 -9.89
N LEU A 89 20.57 10.76 -11.01
CA LEU A 89 22.02 10.97 -11.01
C LEU A 89 22.35 12.38 -10.50
N LYS A 90 23.15 12.47 -9.45
CA LYS A 90 23.73 13.71 -8.94
C LYS A 90 25.23 13.70 -9.14
N SER A 91 25.77 14.80 -9.63
CA SER A 91 27.20 15.03 -9.77
C SER A 91 27.66 16.16 -8.87
N GLY A 92 28.87 16.06 -8.34
CA GLY A 92 29.47 17.10 -7.52
C GLY A 92 30.99 16.96 -7.44
N THR A 93 31.61 17.83 -6.65
CA THR A 93 33.05 17.80 -6.40
C THR A 93 33.28 17.74 -4.90
N GLU A 94 34.06 16.76 -4.45
CA GLU A 94 34.47 16.61 -3.07
C GLU A 94 35.98 16.84 -2.94
N VAL A 95 36.41 17.35 -1.78
CA VAL A 95 37.82 17.50 -1.47
C VAL A 95 38.24 16.29 -0.66
N ILE A 96 39.10 15.46 -1.25
CA ILE A 96 39.62 14.25 -0.61
C ILE A 96 41.03 14.55 -0.12
N HIS A 97 41.27 14.17 1.13
CA HIS A 97 42.61 14.18 1.71
C HIS A 97 43.34 12.91 1.27
N VAL A 98 44.44 13.07 0.54
CA VAL A 98 45.23 11.94 0.03
C VAL A 98 46.50 11.85 0.87
N ASP A 99 46.55 10.83 1.74
CA ASP A 99 47.75 10.50 2.50
C ASP A 99 48.77 9.83 1.59
N ARG A 100 49.96 10.43 1.47
CA ARG A 100 51.08 9.84 0.73
C ARG A 100 52.06 9.20 1.71
N GLU A 101 52.48 7.97 1.44
CA GLU A 101 53.48 7.26 2.26
C GLU A 101 54.82 8.02 2.38
N LYS A 102 55.15 8.86 1.39
CA LYS A 102 56.28 9.79 1.42
C LYS A 102 55.88 11.15 0.86
N GLY A 103 55.96 12.19 1.69
CA GLY A 103 55.69 13.58 1.32
C GLY A 103 54.53 14.21 2.09
N PRO A 104 54.32 15.54 1.96
CA PRO A 104 53.18 16.20 2.60
C PRO A 104 51.88 15.73 1.95
N ASN A 105 50.85 15.57 2.80
CA ASN A 105 49.51 15.21 2.37
C ASN A 105 48.93 16.28 1.43
N GLU A 106 48.18 15.84 0.42
CA GLU A 106 47.63 16.73 -0.61
C GLU A 106 46.11 16.66 -0.62
N LEU A 107 45.47 17.84 -0.72
CA LEU A 107 44.02 17.95 -0.89
C LEU A 107 43.70 17.90 -2.38
N THR A 108 43.07 16.82 -2.83
CA THR A 108 42.68 16.64 -4.23
C THR A 108 41.18 16.83 -4.41
N LYS A 109 40.77 17.56 -5.44
CA LYS A 109 39.35 17.69 -5.82
C LYS A 109 38.94 16.50 -6.70
N SER A 110 38.13 15.60 -6.16
CA SER A 110 37.56 14.47 -6.89
C SER A 110 36.15 14.81 -7.35
N LYS A 111 35.78 14.40 -8.57
CA LYS A 111 34.41 14.52 -9.08
C LYS A 111 33.67 13.23 -8.74
N TYR A 112 32.50 13.34 -8.09
CA TYR A 112 31.64 12.20 -7.81
C TYR A 112 30.40 12.23 -8.71
N GLN A 113 29.87 11.05 -9.01
CA GLN A 113 28.60 10.85 -9.68
C GLN A 113 27.85 9.73 -8.98
N ASP A 114 26.83 10.11 -8.22
CA ASP A 114 26.07 9.17 -7.39
C ASP A 114 24.60 9.15 -7.81
N TRP A 115 24.04 7.96 -7.81
CA TRP A 115 22.62 7.72 -7.97
C TRP A 115 21.91 7.87 -6.64
N THR A 116 20.86 8.66 -6.63
CA THR A 116 20.08 8.98 -5.43
C THR A 116 18.63 8.54 -5.56
N CYS A 117 18.02 8.21 -4.43
CA CYS A 117 16.62 7.83 -4.33
C CYS A 117 15.74 9.00 -4.81
N PRO A 118 14.76 8.77 -5.69
CA PRO A 118 13.89 9.82 -6.18
C PRO A 118 12.94 10.39 -5.12
N THR A 119 12.75 9.68 -4.00
CA THR A 119 11.79 10.07 -2.95
C THR A 119 12.46 10.83 -1.81
N CYS A 120 13.62 10.38 -1.32
CA CYS A 120 14.31 11.01 -0.18
C CYS A 120 15.72 11.51 -0.50
N GLY A 121 16.27 11.25 -1.69
CA GLY A 121 17.60 11.70 -2.08
C GLY A 121 18.76 10.89 -1.50
N CYS A 122 18.50 9.84 -0.72
CA CYS A 122 19.53 8.95 -0.19
C CYS A 122 20.33 8.25 -1.29
N PHE A 123 21.60 7.92 -1.02
CA PHE A 123 22.44 7.17 -1.95
C PHE A 123 21.85 5.78 -2.25
N VAL A 124 21.76 5.42 -3.53
CA VAL A 124 21.27 4.11 -4.00
C VAL A 124 22.20 3.45 -5.00
N GLY A 125 23.26 4.12 -5.44
CA GLY A 125 24.30 3.56 -6.31
C GLY A 125 25.31 4.61 -6.72
N GLN A 126 26.39 4.19 -7.37
CA GLN A 126 27.46 5.08 -7.81
C GLN A 126 27.74 4.84 -9.29
N ARG A 127 28.01 5.91 -10.03
CA ARG A 127 28.57 5.84 -11.38
C ARG A 127 30.07 6.02 -11.30
N TYR A 128 30.81 4.96 -11.59
CA TYR A 128 32.25 5.01 -11.64
C TYR A 128 32.71 5.39 -13.04
N ASN A 129 33.46 6.49 -13.13
CA ASN A 129 34.05 6.99 -14.37
C ASN A 129 35.56 6.76 -14.33
N SER A 130 36.04 5.83 -15.13
CA SER A 130 37.46 5.66 -15.45
C SER A 130 37.76 6.26 -16.81
N THR A 131 39.05 6.54 -17.10
CA THR A 131 39.52 6.98 -18.43
C THR A 131 39.15 6.02 -19.55
N GLN A 132 38.93 4.74 -19.24
CA GLN A 132 38.63 3.69 -20.22
C GLN A 132 37.18 3.19 -20.19
N LEU A 133 36.47 3.36 -19.07
CA LEU A 133 35.14 2.75 -18.89
C LEU A 133 34.29 3.55 -17.90
N THR A 134 33.02 3.73 -18.27
CA THR A 134 31.98 4.23 -17.36
C THR A 134 31.00 3.10 -17.07
N HIS A 135 30.78 2.80 -15.79
CA HIS A 135 29.77 1.80 -15.40
C HIS A 135 29.11 2.14 -14.06
N ASP A 136 27.89 1.64 -13.88
CA ASP A 136 27.12 1.84 -12.64
C ASP A 136 27.36 0.67 -11.67
N GLN A 137 27.81 1.00 -10.45
CA GLN A 137 28.16 0.07 -9.38
C GLN A 137 27.34 0.32 -8.10
N ARG A 138 27.39 -0.62 -7.16
CA ARG A 138 26.68 -0.54 -5.86
C ARG A 138 25.16 -0.28 -5.98
N LYS A 139 24.52 -0.85 -7.01
CA LYS A 139 23.10 -0.64 -7.32
C LYS A 139 22.19 -1.32 -6.28
N HIS A 140 21.50 -0.52 -5.46
CA HIS A 140 20.52 -1.03 -4.49
C HIS A 140 19.14 -1.21 -5.13
N LYS A 141 18.50 -2.37 -4.89
CA LYS A 141 17.13 -2.64 -5.38
C LYS A 141 16.06 -1.79 -4.66
N PHE A 142 16.34 -1.38 -3.43
CA PHE A 142 15.47 -0.56 -2.59
C PHE A 142 16.30 0.52 -1.90
N CYS A 143 15.69 1.68 -1.66
CA CYS A 143 16.31 2.71 -0.83
C CYS A 143 16.39 2.25 0.63
N SER A 144 17.59 2.30 1.21
CA SER A 144 17.84 1.89 2.60
C SER A 144 17.14 2.77 3.64
N GLU A 145 16.78 4.01 3.27
CA GLU A 145 16.15 4.95 4.20
C GLU A 145 14.62 4.91 4.12
N CYS A 146 14.04 5.12 2.92
CA CYS A 146 12.60 5.25 2.78
C CYS A 146 11.88 3.99 2.27
N GLY A 147 12.62 2.95 1.86
CA GLY A 147 12.09 1.69 1.33
C GLY A 147 11.61 1.74 -0.12
N GLN A 148 11.78 2.86 -0.83
CA GLN A 148 11.38 3.01 -2.23
C GLN A 148 12.09 1.98 -3.13
N ARG A 149 11.32 1.20 -3.89
CA ARG A 149 11.86 0.28 -4.91
C ARG A 149 12.50 1.08 -6.05
N ILE A 150 13.72 0.70 -6.42
CA ILE A 150 14.51 1.38 -7.45
C ILE A 150 14.50 0.56 -8.74
N ASP A 151 14.14 1.23 -9.83
CA ASP A 151 14.19 0.69 -11.18
C ASP A 151 15.54 1.00 -11.83
N TRP A 152 16.34 -0.04 -12.04
CA TRP A 152 17.62 0.01 -12.76
C TRP A 152 17.51 -0.47 -14.20
N SER A 153 16.30 -0.72 -14.71
CA SER A 153 16.13 -1.08 -16.11
C SER A 153 16.56 0.10 -16.99
N GLU A 154 17.51 -0.17 -17.88
CA GLU A 154 17.84 0.74 -18.97
C GLU A 154 16.58 0.88 -19.83
N LYS A 155 16.18 2.12 -20.16
CA LYS A 155 15.13 2.30 -21.17
C LYS A 155 15.58 1.58 -22.45
N GLY A 156 14.68 0.83 -23.07
CA GLY A 156 14.93 0.12 -24.32
C GLY A 156 15.68 0.96 -25.34
N GLY A 157 16.86 0.48 -25.72
CA GLY A 157 17.35 0.63 -27.08
C GLY A 157 16.67 -0.45 -27.90
N SER A 158 15.99 -0.03 -28.97
CA SER A 158 15.42 -0.88 -30.01
C SER A 158 16.37 -2.03 -30.33
N ARG A 159 15.88 -3.26 -30.24
CA ARG A 159 16.40 -4.35 -31.06
C ARG A 159 15.66 -4.33 -32.39
#